data_AF-A0A935R638-F1
#
_entry.id   AF-A0A935R638-F1
#
_cell.length_a   1.000
_cell.length_b   1.000
_cell.length_c   1.000
_cell.angle_alpha   90.00
_cell.angle_beta   90.00
_cell.angle_gamma   90.00
#
_symmetry.space_group_name_H-M   'P 1'
#
loop_
_entity.id
_entity.type
_entity.pdbx_description
1 polymer ?
#
loop_
_entity_poly.entity_id
_entity_poly.type
_entity_poly.pdbx_seq_one_letter_code
_entity_poly.pdbx_strand_id
1 'polypeptide(L)'
;MLCSALPASDPEPPDPMDRIRRVILQNVRAIRDLDLRVSAPFTVLIGENGAGKSTVVECLELLRKAAEPGFLSAVNTQHRGAFGLLRRGATSMTLGVEIEDDAGQLPPMRYLLTLTALGGFFSVAEERLETLNKGPEERVLWRAWRGVGARSERHHPEESA
;
A
#
# COMPACT_ATOMS: atom_id res chain seq x y z
N MET A 1 49.09 18.58 -31.80
CA MET A 1 48.03 19.02 -30.86
C MET A 1 47.15 17.81 -30.58
N LEU A 2 47.47 17.04 -29.55
CA LEU A 2 46.74 15.81 -29.18
C LEU A 2 45.78 16.16 -28.05
N CYS A 3 44.48 16.11 -28.34
CA CYS A 3 43.42 16.28 -27.35
C CYS A 3 43.19 14.91 -26.69
N SER A 4 43.69 14.71 -25.48
CA SER A 4 43.34 13.54 -24.67
C SER A 4 41.97 13.78 -24.05
N ALA A 5 40.95 13.07 -24.54
CA ALA A 5 39.67 13.00 -23.85
C ALA A 5 39.88 12.30 -22.49
N LEU A 6 39.57 12.98 -21.40
CA LEU A 6 39.41 12.34 -20.09
C LEU A 6 38.33 11.25 -20.23
N PRO A 7 38.52 10.04 -19.69
CA PRO A 7 37.45 9.06 -19.67
C PRO A 7 36.26 9.67 -18.93
N ALA A 8 35.06 9.54 -19.50
CA ALA A 8 33.84 9.86 -18.79
C ALA A 8 33.86 9.06 -17.48
N SER A 9 33.86 9.75 -16.35
CA SER A 9 33.69 9.11 -15.04
C SER A 9 32.43 8.26 -15.10
N ASP A 10 32.53 7.00 -14.66
CA ASP A 10 31.36 6.14 -14.51
C ASP A 10 30.27 6.91 -13.78
N PRO A 11 28.99 6.81 -14.20
CA PRO A 11 27.91 7.48 -13.49
C PRO A 11 27.95 7.00 -12.05
N GLU A 12 27.96 7.95 -11.11
CA GLU A 12 27.80 7.65 -9.69
C GLU A 12 26.59 6.73 -9.55
N PRO A 13 26.69 5.65 -8.75
CA PRO A 13 25.54 4.78 -8.52
C PRO A 13 24.37 5.67 -8.10
N PRO A 14 23.15 5.40 -8.60
CA PRO A 14 21.99 6.20 -8.23
C PRO A 14 21.94 6.27 -6.71
N ASP A 15 21.61 7.47 -6.20
CA ASP A 15 21.39 7.69 -4.77
C ASP A 15 20.60 6.50 -4.21
N PRO A 16 21.01 5.88 -3.09
CA PRO A 16 20.32 4.73 -2.57
C PRO A 16 18.85 5.08 -2.35
N MET A 17 17.98 4.51 -3.19
CA MET A 17 16.54 4.71 -3.14
C MET A 17 15.92 3.48 -2.50
N ASP A 18 14.98 3.71 -1.59
CA ASP A 18 14.08 2.68 -1.13
C ASP A 18 13.33 2.06 -2.32
N ARG A 19 13.32 0.72 -2.40
CA ARG A 19 12.73 -0.02 -3.51
C ARG A 19 11.60 -0.92 -3.07
N ILE A 20 10.51 -0.88 -3.84
CA ILE A 20 9.45 -1.88 -3.74
C ILE A 20 10.00 -3.22 -4.22
N ARG A 21 9.95 -4.24 -3.36
CA ARG A 21 10.38 -5.63 -3.64
C ARG A 21 9.21 -6.58 -3.84
N ARG A 22 8.04 -6.23 -3.29
CA ARG A 22 6.83 -7.04 -3.42
C ARG A 22 5.60 -6.15 -3.41
N VAL A 23 4.60 -6.50 -4.21
CA VAL A 23 3.26 -5.90 -4.19
C VAL A 23 2.25 -7.00 -3.92
N ILE A 24 1.43 -6.81 -2.89
CA ILE A 24 0.43 -7.77 -2.43
C ILE A 24 -0.94 -7.11 -2.58
N LEU A 25 -1.82 -7.68 -3.41
CA LEU A 25 -3.19 -7.16 -3.60
C LEU A 25 -4.20 -8.28 -3.42
N GLN A 26 -5.28 -8.01 -2.71
CA GLN A 26 -6.39 -8.94 -2.56
C GLN A 26 -7.72 -8.26 -2.81
N ASN A 27 -8.59 -8.93 -3.57
CA ASN A 27 -9.96 -8.51 -3.85
C ASN A 27 -10.11 -7.10 -4.45
N VAL A 28 -9.23 -6.73 -5.39
CA VAL A 28 -9.32 -5.45 -6.12
C VAL A 28 -9.77 -5.69 -7.56
N ARG A 29 -10.98 -5.25 -7.92
CA ARG A 29 -11.57 -5.40 -9.27
C ARG A 29 -11.42 -6.83 -9.82
N ALA A 30 -10.68 -6.99 -10.92
CA ALA A 30 -10.43 -8.27 -11.57
C ALA A 30 -9.43 -9.16 -10.79
N ILE A 31 -8.63 -8.57 -9.90
CA ILE A 31 -7.60 -9.23 -9.11
C ILE A 31 -8.26 -9.84 -7.87
N ARG A 32 -8.25 -11.17 -7.76
CA ARG A 32 -8.64 -11.87 -6.53
C ARG A 32 -7.50 -11.89 -5.52
N ASP A 33 -6.32 -12.26 -6.00
CA ASP A 33 -5.10 -12.40 -5.22
C ASP A 33 -3.92 -12.14 -6.17
N LEU A 34 -3.00 -11.28 -5.76
CA LEU A 34 -1.77 -10.96 -6.46
C LEU A 34 -0.64 -10.87 -5.45
N ASP A 35 0.43 -11.60 -5.75
CA ASP A 35 1.71 -11.53 -5.08
C ASP A 35 2.79 -11.33 -6.16
N LEU A 36 3.15 -10.08 -6.40
CA LEU A 36 4.11 -9.67 -7.42
C LEU A 36 5.45 -9.35 -6.79
N ARG A 37 6.47 -10.17 -7.07
CA ARG A 37 7.86 -9.88 -6.69
C ARG A 37 8.52 -8.98 -7.74
N VAL A 38 9.24 -7.96 -7.26
CA VAL A 38 9.97 -6.98 -8.06
C VAL A 38 11.45 -7.15 -7.76
N SER A 39 12.15 -7.89 -8.64
CA SER A 39 13.56 -8.25 -8.44
C SER A 39 14.53 -7.41 -9.28
N ALA A 40 14.03 -6.71 -10.31
CA ALA A 40 14.85 -5.94 -11.24
C ALA A 40 14.60 -4.43 -11.11
N PRO A 41 15.58 -3.57 -11.45
CA PRO A 41 15.39 -2.12 -11.50
C PRO A 41 14.31 -1.67 -12.50
N PHE A 42 14.02 -2.50 -13.50
CA PHE A 42 13.00 -2.27 -14.50
C PHE A 42 12.03 -3.45 -14.55
N THR A 43 10.74 -3.19 -14.38
CA THR A 43 9.67 -4.19 -14.38
C THR A 43 8.59 -3.80 -15.37
N VAL A 44 8.19 -4.74 -16.24
CA VAL A 44 7.13 -4.54 -17.22
C VAL A 44 5.95 -5.45 -16.90
N LEU A 45 4.74 -4.88 -16.86
CA LEU A 45 3.49 -5.64 -16.76
C LEU A 45 2.92 -5.88 -18.15
N ILE A 46 2.84 -7.14 -18.60
CA ILE A 46 2.32 -7.54 -19.92
C ILE A 46 1.13 -8.49 -19.72
N GLY A 47 0.12 -8.37 -20.58
CA GLY A 47 -1.07 -9.23 -20.56
C GLY A 47 -2.25 -8.59 -21.30
N GLU A 48 -3.37 -9.29 -21.35
CA GLU A 48 -4.58 -8.83 -22.05
C GLU A 48 -5.23 -7.58 -21.42
N ASN A 49 -6.06 -6.88 -22.19
CA ASN A 49 -6.87 -5.79 -21.67
C ASN A 49 -7.82 -6.31 -20.59
N GLY A 50 -7.92 -5.58 -19.47
CA GLY A 50 -8.73 -6.00 -18.32
C GLY A 50 -8.05 -6.98 -17.36
N ALA A 51 -6.83 -7.47 -17.66
CA ALA A 51 -6.09 -8.37 -16.77
C ALA A 51 -5.66 -7.75 -15.42
N GLY A 52 -5.87 -6.45 -15.21
CA GLY A 52 -5.57 -5.76 -13.95
C GLY A 52 -4.24 -4.99 -13.92
N LYS A 53 -3.51 -4.88 -15.04
CA LYS A 53 -2.23 -4.14 -15.12
C LYS A 53 -2.34 -2.70 -14.60
N SER A 54 -3.31 -1.93 -15.10
CA SER A 54 -3.57 -0.56 -14.62
C SER A 54 -4.06 -0.53 -13.18
N THR A 55 -4.75 -1.59 -12.73
CA THR A 55 -5.18 -1.72 -11.33
C THR A 55 -3.99 -1.87 -10.39
N VAL A 56 -2.94 -2.60 -10.77
CA VAL A 56 -1.70 -2.68 -9.97
C VAL A 56 -1.08 -1.30 -9.78
N VAL A 57 -0.97 -0.52 -10.86
CA VAL A 57 -0.42 0.85 -10.80
C VAL A 57 -1.31 1.78 -9.98
N GLU A 58 -2.63 1.70 -10.14
CA GLU A 58 -3.61 2.46 -9.34
C GLU A 58 -3.49 2.12 -7.85
N CYS A 59 -3.30 0.85 -7.49
CA CYS A 59 -3.08 0.43 -6.10
C CYS A 59 -1.79 0.99 -5.49
N LEU A 60 -0.72 1.12 -6.27
CA LEU A 60 0.51 1.77 -5.80
C LEU A 60 0.29 3.26 -5.51
N GLU A 61 -0.48 3.95 -6.36
CA GLU A 61 -0.86 5.34 -6.10
C GLU A 61 -1.76 5.47 -4.87
N LEU A 62 -2.68 4.51 -4.64
CA LEU A 62 -3.49 4.47 -3.43
C LEU A 62 -2.63 4.28 -2.18
N LEU A 63 -1.62 3.40 -2.22
CA LEU A 63 -0.68 3.19 -1.12
C LEU A 63 0.16 4.45 -0.85
N ARG A 64 0.61 5.15 -1.90
CA ARG A 64 1.30 6.45 -1.76
C ARG A 64 0.41 7.47 -1.04
N LYS A 65 -0.87 7.55 -1.42
CA LYS A 65 -1.85 8.44 -0.82
C LYS A 65 -2.31 8.02 0.58
N ALA A 66 -2.15 6.75 0.97
CA ALA A 66 -2.57 6.27 2.28
C ALA A 66 -1.88 7.01 3.45
N ALA A 67 -0.66 7.51 3.21
CA ALA A 67 0.06 8.35 4.15
C ALA A 67 -0.45 9.80 4.24
N GLU A 68 -1.32 10.24 3.33
CA GLU A 68 -1.81 11.61 3.27
C GLU A 68 -3.06 11.80 4.15
N PRO A 69 -3.19 12.97 4.82
CA PRO A 69 -4.43 13.32 5.50
C PRO A 69 -5.63 13.31 4.55
N GLY A 70 -6.74 12.69 4.96
CA GLY A 70 -7.97 12.67 4.15
C GLY A 70 -8.02 11.60 3.06
N PHE A 71 -7.06 10.67 3.03
CA PHE A 71 -7.05 9.52 2.11
C PHE A 71 -8.42 8.85 1.93
N LEU A 72 -9.10 8.46 3.02
CA LEU A 72 -10.40 7.79 2.93
C LEU A 72 -11.47 8.66 2.25
N SER A 73 -11.45 9.98 2.50
CA SER A 73 -12.37 10.91 1.85
C SER A 73 -12.10 10.98 0.34
N ALA A 74 -10.82 11.07 -0.05
CA ALA A 74 -10.41 11.07 -1.44
C ALA A 74 -10.79 9.76 -2.16
N VAL A 75 -10.56 8.60 -1.53
CA VAL A 75 -10.91 7.31 -2.11
C VAL A 75 -12.42 7.16 -2.30
N ASN A 76 -13.20 7.56 -1.30
CA ASN A 76 -14.65 7.47 -1.35
C ASN A 76 -15.28 8.42 -2.39
N THR A 77 -14.64 9.56 -2.68
CA THR A 77 -15.15 10.54 -3.65
C THR A 77 -14.71 10.27 -5.10
N GLN A 78 -13.49 9.75 -5.32
CA GLN A 78 -12.91 9.60 -6.67
C GLN A 78 -13.30 8.29 -7.38
N HIS A 79 -13.51 7.17 -6.66
CA HIS A 79 -13.66 5.84 -7.27
C HIS A 79 -15.10 5.33 -7.39
N ARG A 80 -16.12 6.20 -7.47
CA ARG A 80 -17.55 5.84 -7.39
C ARG A 80 -17.93 5.16 -6.06
N GLY A 81 -17.26 5.53 -4.96
CA GLY A 81 -17.40 4.89 -3.64
C GLY A 81 -16.66 3.56 -3.54
N ALA A 82 -16.98 2.77 -2.50
CA ALA A 82 -16.28 1.50 -2.23
C ALA A 82 -16.41 0.46 -3.36
N PHE A 83 -17.50 0.54 -4.13
CA PHE A 83 -17.85 -0.44 -5.16
C PHE A 83 -16.97 -0.40 -6.41
N GLY A 84 -16.23 0.69 -6.67
CA GLY A 84 -15.42 0.80 -7.89
C GLY A 84 -14.05 0.13 -7.81
N LEU A 85 -13.54 -0.13 -6.61
CA LEU A 85 -12.26 -0.81 -6.39
C LEU A 85 -12.46 -2.24 -5.89
N LEU A 86 -13.49 -2.48 -5.09
CA LEU A 86 -13.75 -3.79 -4.51
C LEU A 86 -14.09 -4.82 -5.58
N ARG A 87 -13.48 -5.99 -5.52
CA ARG A 87 -13.85 -7.13 -6.35
C ARG A 87 -15.30 -7.53 -6.09
N ARG A 88 -16.05 -7.84 -7.14
CA ARG A 88 -17.44 -8.32 -7.01
C ARG A 88 -17.51 -9.53 -6.07
N GLY A 89 -18.40 -9.44 -5.07
CA GLY A 89 -18.61 -10.47 -4.06
C GLY A 89 -17.66 -10.41 -2.86
N ALA A 90 -16.65 -9.54 -2.86
CA ALA A 90 -15.81 -9.29 -1.69
C ALA A 90 -16.43 -8.22 -0.79
N THR A 91 -16.10 -8.27 0.51
CA THR A 91 -16.49 -7.26 1.51
C THR A 91 -15.31 -6.39 1.94
N SER A 92 -14.09 -6.85 1.70
CA SER A 92 -12.84 -6.14 1.97
C SER A 92 -11.82 -6.35 0.85
N MET A 93 -10.86 -5.43 0.77
CA MET A 93 -9.68 -5.51 -0.09
C MET A 93 -8.42 -5.17 0.70
N THR A 94 -7.29 -5.75 0.30
CA THR A 94 -6.00 -5.50 0.94
C THR A 94 -5.01 -5.00 -0.11
N LEU A 95 -4.29 -3.94 0.25
CA LEU A 95 -3.20 -3.37 -0.51
C LEU A 95 -1.93 -3.50 0.33
N GLY A 96 -0.83 -3.94 -0.26
CA GLY A 96 0.41 -4.09 0.47
C GLY A 96 1.64 -3.95 -0.40
N VAL A 97 2.71 -3.49 0.23
CA VAL A 97 4.04 -3.39 -0.37
C VAL A 97 5.10 -3.85 0.62
N GLU A 98 6.12 -4.53 0.11
CA GLU A 98 7.37 -4.71 0.82
C GLU A 98 8.41 -3.77 0.21
N ILE A 99 9.07 -2.99 1.07
CA ILE A 99 10.06 -1.98 0.71
C ILE A 99 11.40 -2.38 1.34
N GLU A 100 12.47 -2.24 0.58
CA GLU A 100 13.84 -2.45 1.06
C GLU A 100 14.66 -1.19 0.82
N ASP A 101 15.45 -0.84 1.83
CA ASP A 101 16.48 0.20 1.72
C ASP A 101 17.70 -0.39 1.01
N ASP A 102 18.01 0.14 -0.18
CA ASP A 102 19.18 -0.29 -0.96
C ASP A 102 20.52 0.11 -0.30
N ALA A 103 20.55 1.10 0.61
CA ALA A 103 21.72 1.39 1.44
C ALA A 103 21.93 0.36 2.57
N GLY A 104 20.95 -0.51 2.80
CA GLY A 104 20.99 -1.57 3.81
C GLY A 104 21.06 -1.08 5.25
N GLN A 105 20.73 0.19 5.51
CA GLN A 105 20.71 0.79 6.84
C GLN A 105 19.44 0.44 7.59
N LEU A 106 18.33 0.27 6.86
CA LEU A 106 17.05 -0.12 7.41
C LEU A 106 16.70 -1.58 7.07
N PRO A 107 16.13 -2.33 8.03
CA PRO A 107 15.57 -3.64 7.72
C PRO A 107 14.38 -3.49 6.75
N PRO A 108 14.13 -4.48 5.87
CA PRO A 108 13.00 -4.41 4.96
C PRO A 108 11.68 -4.25 5.73
N MET A 109 10.73 -3.54 5.14
CA MET A 109 9.46 -3.23 5.77
C MET A 109 8.30 -3.74 4.92
N ARG A 110 7.27 -4.30 5.57
CA ARG A 110 6.01 -4.70 4.96
C ARG A 110 4.90 -3.79 5.47
N TYR A 111 4.28 -3.06 4.55
CA TYR A 111 3.10 -2.27 4.83
C TYR A 111 1.87 -2.95 4.24
N LEU A 112 0.80 -3.08 5.02
CA LEU A 112 -0.47 -3.70 4.65
C LEU A 112 -1.63 -2.82 5.12
N LEU A 113 -2.53 -2.50 4.18
CA LEU A 113 -3.74 -1.73 4.41
C LEU A 113 -4.94 -2.54 3.93
N THR A 114 -5.84 -2.88 4.85
CA THR A 114 -7.10 -3.56 4.55
C THR A 114 -8.25 -2.58 4.70
N LEU A 115 -9.00 -2.39 3.62
CA LEU A 115 -10.19 -1.55 3.58
C LEU A 115 -11.44 -2.44 3.51
N THR A 116 -12.46 -2.12 4.29
CA THR A 116 -13.76 -2.81 4.31
C THR A 116 -14.87 -1.88 3.87
N ALA A 117 -15.81 -2.39 3.08
CA ALA A 117 -16.96 -1.64 2.63
C ALA A 117 -18.08 -1.68 3.69
N LEU A 118 -18.42 -0.52 4.24
CA LEU A 118 -19.50 -0.31 5.21
C LEU A 118 -20.45 0.75 4.68
N GLY A 119 -21.71 0.39 4.42
CA GLY A 119 -22.72 1.34 3.94
C GLY A 119 -22.37 2.02 2.61
N GLY A 120 -21.57 1.36 1.74
CA GLY A 120 -21.12 1.91 0.45
C GLY A 120 -19.83 2.74 0.51
N PHE A 121 -19.26 2.93 1.70
CA PHE A 121 -18.00 3.65 1.93
C PHE A 121 -16.91 2.71 2.40
N PHE A 122 -15.65 3.01 2.09
CA PHE A 122 -14.52 2.33 2.68
C PHE A 122 -14.20 2.88 4.07
N SER A 123 -13.93 1.96 4.99
CA SER A 123 -13.27 2.20 6.26
C SER A 123 -12.00 1.36 6.36
N VAL A 124 -11.02 1.80 7.16
CA VAL A 124 -9.85 0.99 7.48
C VAL A 124 -10.27 -0.12 8.43
N ALA A 125 -10.14 -1.37 8.00
CA ALA A 125 -10.32 -2.54 8.86
C ALA A 125 -9.04 -2.89 9.61
N GLU A 126 -7.90 -2.80 8.92
CA GLU A 126 -6.58 -3.10 9.47
C GLU A 126 -5.53 -2.27 8.73
N GLU A 127 -4.55 -1.78 9.47
CA GLU A 127 -3.36 -1.12 8.93
C GLU A 127 -2.15 -1.62 9.71
N ARG A 128 -1.13 -2.11 9.01
CA ARG A 128 0.06 -2.73 9.61
C ARG A 128 1.31 -2.29 8.91
N LEU A 129 2.33 -2.00 9.72
CA LEU A 129 3.69 -1.84 9.30
C LEU A 129 4.55 -2.82 10.09
N GLU A 130 5.30 -3.65 9.38
CA GLU A 130 6.11 -4.70 9.98
C GLU A 130 7.53 -4.59 9.46
N THR A 131 8.48 -4.68 10.37
CA THR A 131 9.87 -4.89 9.98
C THR A 131 10.09 -6.37 9.71
N LEU A 132 10.59 -6.69 8.52
CA LEU A 132 11.02 -8.02 8.13
C LEU A 132 12.48 -8.18 8.57
N ASN A 133 12.73 -8.99 9.58
CA ASN A 133 14.10 -9.34 9.94
C ASN A 133 14.71 -10.18 8.80
N LYS A 134 15.93 -9.84 8.37
CA LYS A 134 16.77 -10.74 7.55
C LYS A 134 17.30 -11.87 8.46
N GLY A 135 16.44 -12.80 8.90
CA GLY A 135 16.80 -13.92 9.79
C GLY A 135 15.57 -14.60 10.42
N PRO A 136 15.67 -15.85 10.91
CA PRO A 136 14.55 -16.79 11.06
C PRO A 136 13.52 -16.48 12.16
N GLU A 137 13.57 -15.31 12.80
CA GLU A 137 12.59 -14.92 13.81
C GLU A 137 11.86 -13.65 13.41
N GLU A 138 10.67 -13.87 12.86
CA GLU A 138 9.65 -12.87 12.56
C GLU A 138 9.17 -12.23 13.89
N ARG A 139 9.70 -11.06 14.24
CA ARG A 139 9.17 -10.25 15.34
C ARG A 139 8.28 -9.16 14.75
N VAL A 140 6.96 -9.39 14.80
CA VAL A 140 5.94 -8.37 14.50
C VAL A 140 6.12 -7.23 15.51
N LEU A 141 6.71 -6.12 15.08
CA LEU A 141 7.22 -5.11 16.00
C LEU A 141 6.22 -4.01 16.36
N TRP A 142 5.14 -3.77 15.60
CA TRP A 142 4.13 -2.77 15.99
C TRP A 142 2.71 -3.09 15.47
N ARG A 143 1.70 -2.91 16.34
CA ARG A 143 0.27 -2.82 15.96
C ARG A 143 -0.19 -1.39 16.27
N ALA A 144 -0.31 -0.54 15.25
CA ALA A 144 -0.93 0.77 15.41
C ALA A 144 -2.46 0.62 15.22
N TRP A 145 -3.22 0.70 16.31
CA TRP A 145 -4.68 0.71 16.26
C TRP A 145 -5.18 2.16 16.24
N ARG A 146 -5.83 2.59 15.16
CA ARG A 146 -6.74 3.76 15.16
C ARG A 146 -8.07 3.36 14.54
N GLY A 147 -8.92 2.72 15.34
CA GLY A 147 -10.33 2.60 15.00
C GLY A 147 -11.04 3.93 15.20
N VAL A 148 -11.54 4.53 14.11
CA VAL A 148 -12.58 5.57 14.20
C VAL A 148 -13.92 4.86 14.19
N GLY A 149 -14.57 4.77 15.36
CA GLY A 149 -15.89 4.13 15.43
C GLY A 149 -16.43 3.78 16.81
N ALA A 150 -16.14 4.53 17.87
CA ALA A 150 -16.94 4.49 19.10
C ALA A 150 -17.87 5.70 19.11
N ARG A 151 -19.11 5.49 18.67
CA ARG A 151 -20.23 6.40 18.95
C ARG A 151 -20.34 6.51 20.47
N SER A 152 -20.13 7.70 21.04
CA SER A 152 -20.59 7.94 22.42
C SER A 152 -22.09 8.22 22.36
N GLU A 153 -22.88 7.21 22.73
CA GLU A 153 -24.23 7.45 23.20
C GLU A 153 -24.11 8.19 24.54
N ARG A 154 -24.36 9.51 24.50
CA ARG A 154 -24.63 10.27 25.71
C ARG A 154 -26.00 9.85 26.23
N HIS A 155 -25.99 8.98 27.24
CA HIS A 155 -27.14 8.78 28.12
C HIS A 155 -27.35 10.07 28.92
N HIS A 156 -28.46 10.76 28.65
CA HIS A 156 -29.02 11.76 29.56
C HIS A 156 -29.69 10.99 30.70
N PRO A 157 -29.26 11.15 31.97
CA PRO A 157 -30.15 10.80 33.06
C PRO A 157 -31.25 11.86 33.14
N GLU A 158 -32.49 11.40 33.02
CA GLU A 158 -33.67 12.12 33.46
C GLU A 158 -33.55 12.35 34.97
N GLU A 159 -33.59 13.61 35.40
CA GLU A 159 -33.94 13.95 36.78
C GLU A 159 -35.26 14.71 36.73
N SER A 160 -36.32 13.99 37.07
CA SER A 160 -37.62 14.52 37.47
C SER A 160 -37.76 14.28 38.97
N ALA A 161 -37.69 15.35 39.77
CA ALA A 161 -38.39 15.54 41.04
C ALA A 161 -38.07 16.94 41.60
#